data_AF-W1YHD8-F1
#
_entry.id   AF-W1YHD8-F1
#
_cell.length_a   1.000
_cell.length_b   1.000
_cell.length_c   1.000
_cell.angle_alpha   90.00
_cell.angle_beta   90.00
_cell.angle_gamma   90.00
#
_symmetry.space_group_name_H-M   'P 1'
#
loop_
_entity.id
_entity.type
_entity.pdbx_description
1 polymer ?
#
loop_
_entity_poly.entity_id
_entity_poly.type
_entity_poly.pdbx_seq_one_letter_code
_entity_poly.pdbx_strand_id
1 'polypeptide(L)'
;KYDNPREVGADRIVNAVAAHELYKGDLIIIDFGTATTYCAVQGNGDYVGGVITPGVTISAEALFQRAAKLPRIDVRDPGQVICRNTVSSMQSGMFYGY
;
A
#
# COMPACT_ATOMS: atom_id res chain seq x y z
N LYS A 1 9.18 15.47 9.39
CA LYS A 1 10.53 14.98 9.69
C LYS A 1 10.40 13.79 10.63
N TYR A 2 11.03 12.65 10.32
CA TYR A 2 11.06 11.49 11.22
C TYR A 2 11.91 11.79 12.46
N ASP A 3 11.52 11.26 13.61
CA ASP A 3 12.26 11.43 14.88
C ASP A 3 13.67 10.85 14.79
N ASN A 4 13.83 9.73 14.10
CA ASN A 4 15.12 9.15 13.75
C ASN A 4 15.24 8.97 12.23
N PRO A 5 15.97 9.84 11.53
CA PRO A 5 16.14 9.76 10.07
C PRO A 5 16.74 8.44 9.57
N ARG A 6 17.45 7.68 10.42
CA ARG A 6 18.08 6.41 10.04
C ARG A 6 17.10 5.24 9.94
N GLU A 7 15.89 5.39 10.47
CA GLU A 7 14.85 4.36 10.43
C GLU A 7 14.03 4.38 9.13
N VAL A 8 14.21 5.41 8.31
CA VAL A 8 13.55 5.48 7.02
C VAL A 8 14.20 4.46 6.08
N GLY A 9 13.38 3.55 5.53
CA GLY A 9 13.82 2.57 4.56
C GLY A 9 14.48 3.21 3.33
N ALA A 10 15.52 2.56 2.81
CA ALA A 10 16.28 3.08 1.67
C ALA A 10 15.41 3.24 0.41
N ASP A 11 14.45 2.33 0.21
CA ASP A 11 13.42 2.40 -0.82
C ASP A 11 12.60 3.70 -0.74
N ARG A 12 12.13 4.07 0.46
CA ARG A 12 11.33 5.29 0.67
C ARG A 12 12.14 6.56 0.42
N ILE A 13 13.44 6.55 0.73
CA ILE A 13 14.35 7.67 0.44
C ILE A 13 14.53 7.83 -1.07
N VAL A 14 14.85 6.74 -1.76
CA VAL A 14 15.07 6.77 -3.23
C VAL A 14 13.78 7.19 -3.95
N ASN A 15 12.62 6.68 -3.52
CA ASN A 15 11.33 7.09 -4.05
C ASN A 15 11.08 8.60 -3.86
N ALA A 16 11.39 9.14 -2.67
CA ALA A 16 11.22 10.58 -2.39
C ALA A 16 12.12 11.46 -3.27
N VAL A 17 13.40 11.08 -3.43
CA VAL A 17 14.35 11.80 -4.29
C VAL A 17 13.90 11.77 -5.75
N ALA A 18 13.55 10.58 -6.26
CA ALA A 18 13.08 10.43 -7.65
C ALA A 18 11.78 11.20 -7.91
N ALA A 19 10.81 11.11 -7.01
CA ALA A 19 9.54 11.80 -7.16
C ALA A 19 9.71 13.33 -7.13
N HIS A 20 10.55 13.87 -6.25
CA HIS A 20 10.82 15.31 -6.18
C HIS A 20 11.59 15.84 -7.40
N GLU A 21 12.44 14.99 -8.01
CA GLU A 21 13.12 15.35 -9.25
C GLU A 21 12.12 15.42 -10.42
N LEU A 22 11.27 14.40 -10.55
CA LEU A 22 10.30 14.25 -11.65
C LEU A 22 9.08 15.18 -11.54
N TYR A 23 8.64 15.47 -10.31
CA TYR A 23 7.42 16.22 -10.03
C TYR A 23 7.71 17.36 -9.04
N LYS A 24 7.15 18.55 -9.30
CA LYS A 24 7.34 19.74 -8.46
C LYS A 24 6.11 19.98 -7.60
N GLY A 25 6.31 20.59 -6.42
CA GLY A 25 5.26 20.84 -5.43
C GLY A 25 5.17 19.74 -4.37
N ASP A 26 4.12 19.80 -3.55
CA ASP A 26 3.87 18.81 -2.50
C ASP A 26 3.44 17.46 -3.12
N LEU A 27 4.01 16.37 -2.61
CA LEU A 27 3.85 15.02 -3.16
C LEU A 27 3.40 14.03 -2.08
N ILE A 28 2.51 13.12 -2.46
CA ILE A 28 2.25 11.87 -1.74
C ILE A 28 2.66 10.73 -2.66
N ILE A 29 3.63 9.95 -2.22
CA ILE A 29 4.14 8.80 -2.96
C ILE A 29 3.52 7.55 -2.35
N ILE A 30 2.86 6.75 -3.18
CA ILE A 30 2.21 5.51 -2.78
C ILE A 30 2.94 4.35 -3.45
N ASP A 31 3.60 3.52 -2.65
CA ASP A 31 4.34 2.35 -3.13
C ASP A 31 3.56 1.08 -2.74
N PHE A 32 3.14 0.30 -3.75
CA PHE A 32 2.43 -0.96 -3.57
C PHE A 32 3.42 -2.14 -3.63
N GLY A 33 3.98 -2.49 -2.47
CA GLY A 33 4.87 -3.64 -2.31
C GLY A 33 4.35 -4.65 -1.29
N THR A 34 5.28 -5.31 -0.61
CA THR A 34 5.00 -6.21 0.53
C THR A 34 4.17 -5.50 1.61
N ALA A 35 4.51 -4.25 1.89
CA ALA A 35 3.65 -3.28 2.57
C ALA A 35 3.22 -2.22 1.55
N THR A 36 2.08 -1.56 1.75
CA THR A 36 1.82 -0.31 1.06
C THR A 36 2.32 0.84 1.92
N THR A 37 3.17 1.68 1.34
CA THR A 37 3.69 2.86 2.02
C THR A 37 3.14 4.12 1.38
N TYR A 38 2.83 5.09 2.21
CA TYR A 38 2.43 6.43 1.83
C TYR A 38 3.51 7.36 2.37
N CYS A 39 4.15 8.15 1.52
CA CYS A 39 5.20 9.07 1.92
C CYS A 39 4.85 10.49 1.49
N ALA A 40 4.74 11.40 2.45
CA ALA A 40 4.50 12.82 2.20
C ALA A 40 5.83 13.58 2.10
N VAL A 41 6.01 14.30 0.99
CA VAL A 41 7.17 15.14 0.70
C VAL A 41 6.67 16.52 0.34
N GLN A 42 7.23 17.57 0.97
CA GLN A 42 6.87 18.94 0.64
C GLN A 42 7.56 19.41 -0.64
N GLY A 43 7.04 20.48 -1.26
CA GLY A 43 7.59 21.06 -2.48
C GLY A 43 9.00 21.64 -2.37
N ASN A 44 9.53 21.79 -1.15
CA ASN A 44 10.93 22.12 -0.88
C ASN A 44 11.84 20.88 -0.71
N GLY A 45 11.29 19.67 -0.89
CA GLY A 45 12.01 18.40 -0.73
C GLY A 45 11.99 17.83 0.69
N ASP A 46 11.34 18.48 1.66
CA ASP A 46 11.29 17.98 3.03
C ASP A 46 10.45 16.70 3.12
N TYR A 47 11.08 15.61 3.56
CA TYR A 47 10.40 14.37 3.88
C TYR A 47 9.63 14.51 5.20
N VAL A 48 8.31 14.67 5.11
CA VAL A 48 7.45 14.91 6.26
C VAL A 48 7.24 13.63 7.05
N GLY A 49 7.02 12.53 6.35
CA GLY A 49 6.84 11.21 6.93
C GLY A 49 5.78 10.42 6.18
N GLY A 50 4.98 9.62 6.88
CA GLY A 50 3.81 9.00 6.29
C GLY A 50 3.34 7.73 6.98
N VAL A 51 2.62 6.89 6.23
CA VAL A 51 1.87 5.73 6.76
C VAL A 51 2.39 4.44 6.13
N ILE A 52 2.38 3.35 6.91
CA ILE A 52 2.66 2.00 6.43
C ILE A 52 1.43 1.14 6.73
N THR A 53 0.89 0.48 5.71
CA THR A 53 -0.22 -0.47 5.82
C THR A 53 0.23 -1.85 5.32
N PRO A 54 -0.43 -2.95 5.73
CA PRO A 54 -0.17 -4.27 5.16
C PRO A 54 -0.42 -4.23 3.64
N GLY A 55 0.47 -4.80 2.84
CA GLY A 55 0.30 -4.88 1.39
C GLY A 55 -0.97 -5.66 1.01
N VAL A 56 -1.55 -5.40 -0.16
CA VAL A 56 -2.78 -6.08 -0.62
C VAL A 56 -2.61 -7.60 -0.65
N THR A 57 -1.44 -8.07 -1.10
CA THR A 57 -1.11 -9.50 -1.15
C THR A 57 -0.94 -10.10 0.26
N ILE A 58 -0.28 -9.38 1.18
CA ILE A 58 -0.16 -9.83 2.58
C ILE A 58 -1.53 -9.87 3.25
N SER A 59 -2.40 -8.91 2.97
CA SER A 59 -3.75 -8.85 3.52
C SER A 59 -4.59 -10.05 3.07
N ALA A 60 -4.53 -10.40 1.77
CA ALA A 60 -5.18 -11.60 1.24
C ALA A 60 -4.60 -12.90 1.83
N GLU A 61 -3.27 -12.99 1.94
CA GLU A 61 -2.57 -14.13 2.53
C GLU A 61 -2.92 -14.30 4.02
N ALA A 62 -3.04 -13.21 4.77
CA ALA A 62 -3.42 -13.22 6.18
C ALA A 62 -4.82 -13.80 6.38
N LEU A 63 -5.78 -13.46 5.51
CA LEU A 63 -7.12 -14.06 5.54
C LEU A 63 -7.08 -15.57 5.29
N PHE A 64 -6.29 -16.01 4.31
CA PHE A 64 -6.10 -17.44 4.04
C PHE A 64 -5.48 -18.18 5.23
N GLN A 65 -4.46 -17.61 5.85
CA GLN A 65 -3.73 -18.27 6.95
C GLN A 65 -4.48 -18.25 8.28
N ARG A 66 -5.27 -17.21 8.56
CA ARG A 66 -5.87 -16.97 9.88
C ARG A 66 -7.35 -17.32 9.96
N ALA A 67 -8.07 -17.38 8.84
CA ALA A 67 -9.50 -17.71 8.83
C ALA A 67 -9.74 -19.17 8.41
N ALA A 68 -10.64 -19.86 9.10
CA ALA A 68 -10.82 -21.31 8.97
C ALA A 68 -11.32 -21.80 7.60
N LYS A 69 -11.97 -20.96 6.79
CA LYS A 69 -12.65 -21.36 5.54
C LYS A 69 -12.36 -20.46 4.34
N LEU A 70 -11.43 -19.51 4.48
CA LEU A 70 -11.12 -18.60 3.39
C LEU A 70 -10.03 -19.22 2.50
N PRO A 71 -10.28 -19.42 1.20
CA PRO A 71 -9.28 -19.96 0.29
C PRO A 71 -8.19 -18.92 -0.01
N ARG A 72 -7.04 -19.39 -0.48
CA ARG A 72 -6.04 -18.53 -1.08
C ARG A 72 -6.59 -17.93 -2.38
N ILE A 73 -6.42 -16.63 -2.58
CA ILE A 73 -6.91 -15.92 -3.77
C ILE A 73 -5.80 -15.04 -4.36
N ASP A 74 -5.90 -14.81 -5.67
CA ASP A 74 -5.20 -13.70 -6.32
C ASP A 74 -6.09 -12.45 -6.29
N VAL A 75 -5.47 -11.28 -6.15
CA VAL A 75 -6.16 -9.98 -6.21
C VAL A 75 -6.42 -9.62 -7.67
N ARG A 76 -7.69 -9.50 -8.04
CA ARG A 76 -8.13 -9.09 -9.39
C ARG A 76 -9.47 -8.37 -9.30
N ASP A 77 -9.78 -7.58 -10.34
CA ASP A 77 -11.07 -6.92 -10.46
C ASP A 77 -12.21 -7.97 -10.51
N PRO A 78 -13.14 -7.96 -9.54
CA PRO A 78 -14.29 -8.88 -9.54
C PRO A 78 -15.45 -8.38 -10.44
N GLY A 79 -15.36 -7.17 -11.01
CA GLY A 79 -16.37 -6.55 -11.86
C GLY A 79 -17.60 -5.98 -11.13
N GLN A 80 -17.73 -6.22 -9.81
CA GLN A 80 -18.80 -5.69 -8.98
C GLN A 80 -18.42 -5.70 -7.49
N VAL A 81 -19.00 -4.80 -6.69
CA VAL A 81 -18.65 -4.66 -5.27
C VAL A 81 -19.33 -5.73 -4.38
N ILE A 82 -20.61 -6.04 -4.61
CA ILE A 82 -21.35 -7.01 -3.77
C ILE A 82 -21.41 -8.36 -4.46
N CYS A 83 -20.54 -9.29 -4.07
CA CYS A 83 -20.43 -10.61 -4.68
C CYS A 83 -21.22 -11.70 -3.93
N ARG A 84 -21.40 -12.86 -4.57
CA ARG A 84 -22.24 -13.98 -4.06
C ARG A 84 -21.46 -15.27 -3.77
N ASN A 85 -20.13 -15.23 -3.82
CA ASN A 85 -19.28 -16.35 -3.41
C ASN A 85 -18.03 -15.85 -2.68
N THR A 86 -17.40 -16.71 -1.89
CA THR A 86 -16.27 -16.35 -1.01
C THR A 86 -15.10 -15.75 -1.76
N VAL A 87 -14.67 -16.36 -2.86
CA VAL A 87 -13.51 -15.90 -3.65
C VAL A 87 -13.73 -14.49 -4.19
N SER A 88 -14.84 -14.26 -4.89
CA SER A 88 -15.16 -12.94 -5.44
C SER A 88 -15.44 -11.89 -4.36
N SER A 89 -16.01 -12.29 -3.22
CA SER A 89 -16.23 -11.37 -2.09
C SER A 89 -14.92 -10.92 -1.46
N MET A 90 -13.96 -11.84 -1.30
CA MET A 90 -12.60 -11.50 -0.87
C MET A 90 -11.89 -10.62 -1.91
N GLN A 91 -12.02 -10.93 -3.21
CA GLN A 91 -11.45 -10.11 -4.28
C GLN A 91 -12.02 -8.70 -4.28
N SER A 92 -13.34 -8.54 -4.09
CA SER A 92 -13.98 -7.23 -3.95
C SER A 92 -13.45 -6.44 -2.76
N GLY A 93 -13.33 -7.06 -1.59
CA GLY A 93 -12.76 -6.42 -0.42
C GLY A 93 -11.31 -5.96 -0.65
N MET A 94 -10.49 -6.79 -1.29
CA MET A 94 -9.08 -6.47 -1.58
C MET A 94 -8.90 -5.47 -2.73
N PHE A 95 -9.83 -5.40 -3.68
CA PHE A 95 -9.70 -4.53 -4.86
C PHE A 95 -10.32 -3.15 -4.64
N TYR A 96 -11.50 -3.08 -4.02
CA TYR A 96 -12.22 -1.80 -3.82
C TYR A 96 -12.10 -1.25 -2.39
N GLY A 97 -11.82 -2.11 -1.40
CA GLY A 97 -11.75 -1.72 0.01
C GLY A 97 -10.33 -1.41 0.51
N TYR A 98 -9.31 -1.75 -0.28
CA TYR A 98 -7.90 -1.52 0.00
C TYR A 98 -7.47 -0.11 -0.45
#